data_AF-A0A2N8LZJ0-F1
#
_entry.id   AF-A0A2N8LZJ0-F1
#
_cell.length_a   1.000
_cell.length_b   1.000
_cell.length_c   1.000
_cell.angle_alpha   90.00
_cell.angle_beta   90.00
_cell.angle_gamma   90.00
#
_symmetry.space_group_name_H-M   'P 1'
#
loop_
_entity.id
_entity.type
_entity.pdbx_description
1 polymer ?
#
loop_
_entity_poly.entity_id
_entity_poly.type
_entity_poly.pdbx_seq_one_letter_code
_entity_poly.pdbx_strand_id
1 'polypeptide(L)'
;MKGSHYLALFVRLFAIAMALFFLDRVVVLAYSLGEPSQHFSIHDVFSLVSAIFPLFVALILWQFPLLVSRTILKSEMDGDVDGSKPTPADMLAVIVAGIGLYTLYYAVVDAVYWGALWAYTEEQKHVGQLFDINADRKANMLATGVELVAALVLLVKARVVASWIMGVPEGRRSNG
;
A
#
# COMPACT_ATOMS: atom_id res chain seq x y z
N MET A 1 -22.01 -0.79 14.63
CA MET A 1 -20.91 -0.10 13.90
C MET A 1 -20.96 -0.57 12.46
N LYS A 2 -20.95 0.34 11.48
CA LYS A 2 -21.00 -0.02 10.04
C LYS A 2 -19.67 -0.62 9.59
N GLY A 3 -19.69 -1.47 8.56
CA GLY A 3 -18.48 -2.11 8.01
C GLY A 3 -17.39 -1.10 7.59
N SER A 4 -17.81 0.07 7.10
CA SER A 4 -16.95 1.20 6.73
C SER A 4 -16.08 1.73 7.89
N HIS A 5 -16.53 1.62 9.15
CA HIS A 5 -15.74 2.01 10.32
C HIS A 5 -14.63 1.02 10.64
N TYR A 6 -14.86 -0.29 10.45
CA TYR A 6 -13.83 -1.29 10.65
C TYR A 6 -12.71 -1.13 9.63
N LEU A 7 -13.06 -0.91 8.36
CA LEU A 7 -12.04 -0.64 7.34
C LEU A 7 -11.30 0.67 7.61
N ALA A 8 -11.98 1.72 8.09
CA ALA A 8 -11.30 2.95 8.48
C ALA A 8 -10.26 2.75 9.59
N LEU A 9 -10.46 1.77 10.50
CA LEU A 9 -9.45 1.37 11.47
C LEU A 9 -8.23 0.75 10.78
N PHE A 10 -8.42 -0.17 9.83
CA PHE A 10 -7.32 -0.74 9.04
C PHE A 10 -6.56 0.33 8.26
N VAL A 11 -7.25 1.30 7.66
CA VAL A 11 -6.62 2.44 6.96
C VAL A 11 -5.76 3.26 7.93
N ARG A 12 -6.22 3.49 9.17
CA ARG A 12 -5.42 4.18 10.20
C ARG A 12 -4.19 3.38 10.60
N LEU A 13 -4.31 2.07 10.77
CA LEU A 13 -3.18 1.20 11.08
C LEU A 13 -2.15 1.20 9.95
N PHE A 14 -2.62 1.15 8.70
CA PHE A 14 -1.77 1.30 7.52
C PHE A 14 -1.06 2.65 7.48
N ALA A 15 -1.77 3.75 7.79
CA ALA A 15 -1.16 5.07 7.89
C ALA A 15 -0.06 5.13 8.98
N ILE A 16 -0.29 4.52 10.14
CA ILE A 16 0.73 4.40 11.19
C ILE A 16 1.94 3.61 10.68
N ALA A 17 1.73 2.46 10.02
CA ALA A 17 2.82 1.66 9.47
C ALA A 17 3.66 2.46 8.45
N MET A 18 3.01 3.23 7.57
CA MET A 18 3.69 4.13 6.62
C MET A 18 4.47 5.25 7.32
N ALA A 19 3.95 5.78 8.43
CA ALA A 19 4.67 6.78 9.24
C ALA A 19 5.89 6.17 9.96
N LEU A 20 5.78 4.93 10.46
CA LEU A 20 6.92 4.21 11.04
C LEU A 20 7.99 3.91 9.98
N PHE A 21 7.57 3.55 8.77
CA PHE A 21 8.49 3.37 7.64
C PHE A 21 9.22 4.67 7.30
N PHE A 22 8.54 5.82 7.34
CA PHE A 22 9.20 7.12 7.20
C PHE A 22 10.29 7.33 8.27
N LEU A 23 10.02 7.01 9.53
CA LEU A 23 11.02 7.16 10.60
C LEU A 23 12.28 6.33 10.33
N ASP A 24 12.13 5.11 9.86
CA ASP A 24 13.25 4.26 9.43
C ASP A 24 14.07 4.92 8.31
N ARG A 25 13.39 5.50 7.31
CA ARG A 25 14.05 6.21 6.20
C ARG A 25 14.73 7.51 6.62
N VAL A 26 14.19 8.24 7.59
CA VAL A 26 14.83 9.46 8.12
C VAL A 26 16.15 9.14 8.81
N VAL A 27 16.25 8.02 9.52
CA VAL A 27 17.52 7.61 10.15
C VAL A 27 18.59 7.42 9.07
N VAL A 28 18.27 6.71 7.98
CA VAL A 28 19.19 6.53 6.84
C VAL A 28 19.59 7.86 6.21
N LEU A 29 18.64 8.77 6.00
CA LEU A 29 18.90 10.10 5.45
C LEU A 29 19.79 10.95 6.38
N ALA A 30 19.58 10.88 7.69
CA ALA A 30 20.40 11.61 8.66
C ALA A 30 21.85 11.13 8.65
N TYR A 31 22.08 9.82 8.46
CA TYR A 31 23.42 9.28 8.25
C TYR A 31 24.05 9.78 6.96
N SER A 32 23.32 9.81 5.84
CA SER A 32 23.89 10.26 4.56
C SER A 32 24.26 11.75 4.54
N LEU A 33 23.49 12.60 5.22
CA LEU A 33 23.76 14.05 5.33
C LEU A 33 24.91 14.37 6.30
N GLY A 34 25.28 13.44 7.19
CA GLY A 34 26.39 13.60 8.14
C GLY A 34 27.77 13.41 7.52
N GLU A 35 27.85 12.80 6.33
CA GLU A 35 29.09 12.69 5.58
C GLU A 35 29.28 13.94 4.70
N PRO A 36 30.44 14.64 4.79
CA PRO A 36 30.71 15.82 3.97
C PRO A 36 31.00 15.42 2.51
N SER A 37 29.96 15.04 1.77
CA SER A 37 30.01 14.88 0.32
C SER A 37 29.85 16.26 -0.34
N GLN A 38 30.77 16.62 -1.25
CA GLN A 38 30.81 17.96 -1.84
C GLN A 38 29.76 18.20 -2.95
N HIS A 39 28.93 17.21 -3.29
CA HIS A 39 27.94 17.31 -4.36
C HIS A 39 26.60 16.71 -3.95
N PHE A 40 25.52 17.47 -4.14
CA PHE A 40 24.14 16.97 -4.04
C PHE A 40 23.92 15.95 -5.17
N SER A 41 23.81 14.68 -4.80
CA SER A 41 23.66 13.63 -5.79
C SER A 41 22.21 13.28 -6.09
N ILE A 42 21.98 12.55 -7.19
CA ILE A 42 20.65 12.02 -7.53
C ILE A 42 20.18 11.05 -6.43
N HIS A 43 21.11 10.29 -5.84
CA HIS A 43 20.83 9.43 -4.70
C HIS A 43 20.26 10.17 -3.49
N ASP A 44 20.77 11.36 -3.17
CA ASP A 44 20.28 12.15 -2.02
C ASP A 44 18.86 12.65 -2.24
N VAL A 45 18.56 13.11 -3.46
CA VAL A 45 17.21 13.53 -3.85
C VAL A 45 16.24 12.35 -3.80
N PHE A 46 16.65 11.18 -4.32
CA PHE A 46 15.82 9.98 -4.28
C PHE A 46 15.57 9.49 -2.84
N SER A 47 16.60 9.51 -1.99
CA SER A 47 16.50 9.18 -0.57
C SER A 47 15.53 10.11 0.17
N LEU A 48 15.60 11.42 -0.13
CA LEU A 48 14.67 12.40 0.42
C LEU A 48 13.23 12.15 -0.03
N VAL A 49 13.00 11.96 -1.33
CA VAL A 49 11.67 11.72 -1.90
C VAL A 49 11.07 10.41 -1.35
N SER A 50 11.88 9.35 -1.27
CA SER A 50 11.44 8.06 -0.75
C SER A 50 11.15 8.06 0.75
N ALA A 51 11.74 8.99 1.51
CA ALA A 51 11.35 9.24 2.90
C ALA A 51 10.04 10.06 2.98
N ILE A 52 9.98 11.20 2.28
CA ILE A 52 8.84 12.14 2.40
C ILE A 52 7.55 11.54 1.83
N PHE A 53 7.62 10.77 0.74
CA PHE A 53 6.44 10.25 0.05
C PHE A 53 5.56 9.36 0.97
N PRO A 54 6.09 8.34 1.67
CA PRO A 54 5.33 7.56 2.64
C PRO A 54 4.69 8.40 3.74
N LEU A 55 5.38 9.43 4.24
CA LEU A 55 4.83 10.34 5.25
C LEU A 55 3.64 11.11 4.70
N PHE A 56 3.75 11.65 3.48
CA PHE A 56 2.66 12.39 2.85
C PHE A 56 1.42 11.51 2.66
N VAL A 57 1.61 10.27 2.19
CA VAL A 57 0.54 9.27 2.08
C VAL A 57 -0.06 8.97 3.46
N ALA A 58 0.77 8.75 4.48
CA ALA A 58 0.31 8.50 5.85
C ALA A 58 -0.57 9.64 6.37
N LEU A 59 -0.17 10.90 6.17
CA LEU A 59 -0.92 12.08 6.61
C LEU A 59 -2.29 12.18 5.92
N ILE A 60 -2.34 11.95 4.59
CA ILE A 60 -3.61 11.95 3.85
C ILE A 60 -4.54 10.85 4.37
N LEU A 61 -4.01 9.62 4.52
CA LEU A 61 -4.79 8.48 5.00
C LEU A 61 -5.26 8.66 6.46
N TRP A 62 -4.44 9.32 7.28
CA TRP A 62 -4.78 9.64 8.67
C TRP A 62 -5.89 10.68 8.78
N GLN A 63 -5.86 11.71 7.92
CA GLN A 63 -6.86 12.78 7.92
C GLN A 63 -8.20 12.32 7.31
N PHE A 64 -8.16 11.45 6.29
CA PHE A 64 -9.36 11.02 5.54
C PHE A 64 -9.61 9.50 5.54
N PRO A 65 -9.53 8.78 6.67
CA PRO A 65 -9.63 7.32 6.71
C PRO A 65 -11.02 6.82 6.28
N LEU A 66 -12.06 7.60 6.59
CA LEU A 66 -13.45 7.29 6.20
C LEU A 66 -13.71 7.52 4.72
N LEU A 67 -13.03 8.49 4.10
CA LEU A 67 -13.17 8.75 2.67
C LEU A 67 -12.58 7.59 1.88
N VAL A 68 -11.37 7.17 2.26
CA VAL A 68 -10.69 6.01 1.68
C VAL A 68 -11.48 4.73 1.89
N SER A 69 -11.99 4.47 3.10
CA SER A 69 -12.77 3.26 3.37
C SER A 69 -14.07 3.21 2.56
N ARG A 70 -14.74 4.36 2.36
CA ARG A 70 -15.93 4.47 1.50
C ARG A 70 -15.62 4.29 0.02
N THR A 71 -14.47 4.78 -0.45
CA THR A 71 -14.02 4.55 -1.83
C THR A 71 -13.75 3.07 -2.08
N ILE A 72 -13.13 2.37 -1.13
CA ILE A 72 -12.79 0.95 -1.25
C ILE A 72 -14.04 0.07 -1.21
N LEU A 73 -14.92 0.27 -0.23
CA LEU A 73 -16.09 -0.61 -0.03
C LEU A 73 -17.34 -0.21 -0.83
N LYS A 74 -17.31 0.92 -1.55
CA LYS A 74 -18.46 1.62 -2.16
C LYS A 74 -19.60 1.88 -1.15
N SER A 75 -20.27 3.01 -1.30
CA SER A 75 -21.33 3.47 -0.37
C SER A 75 -22.53 2.53 -0.24
N GLU A 76 -22.62 1.45 -1.03
CA GLU A 76 -23.69 0.46 -0.98
C GLU A 76 -23.70 -0.37 0.32
N MET A 77 -22.57 -0.48 1.03
CA MET A 77 -22.52 -1.05 2.39
C MET A 77 -23.16 -0.12 3.45
N ASP A 78 -23.31 1.16 3.12
CA ASP A 78 -24.03 2.14 3.94
C ASP A 78 -25.49 2.28 3.46
N GLY A 79 -26.04 1.26 2.76
CA GLY A 79 -27.42 1.23 2.28
C GLY A 79 -28.44 1.65 3.35
N ASP A 80 -29.42 2.43 2.90
CA ASP A 80 -30.36 3.30 3.63
C ASP A 80 -31.30 2.64 4.67
N VAL A 81 -30.99 1.46 5.18
CA VAL A 81 -31.83 0.78 6.18
C VAL A 81 -31.14 0.75 7.54
N ASP A 82 -31.46 1.78 8.32
CA ASP A 82 -31.49 1.83 9.79
C ASP A 82 -30.71 0.72 10.51
N GLY A 83 -29.49 1.05 10.96
CA GLY A 83 -28.83 0.30 12.03
C GLY A 83 -28.58 -1.20 11.80
N SER A 84 -28.75 -1.68 10.57
CA SER A 84 -28.56 -3.09 10.24
C SER A 84 -27.11 -3.50 10.51
N LYS A 85 -26.94 -4.58 11.27
CA LYS A 85 -25.62 -5.13 11.61
C LYS A 85 -24.90 -5.55 10.32
N PRO A 86 -23.58 -5.35 10.20
CA PRO A 86 -22.84 -5.77 9.02
C PRO A 86 -23.07 -7.25 8.75
N THR A 87 -23.36 -7.61 7.50
CA THR A 87 -23.56 -9.01 7.14
C THR A 87 -22.22 -9.76 7.21
N PRO A 88 -22.20 -11.09 7.35
CA PRO A 88 -20.95 -11.86 7.29
C PRO A 88 -20.15 -11.58 6.01
N ALA A 89 -20.84 -11.29 4.91
CA ALA A 89 -20.22 -10.88 3.64
C ALA A 89 -19.45 -9.57 3.73
N ASP A 90 -20.03 -8.60 4.42
CA ASP A 90 -19.45 -7.28 4.62
C ASP A 90 -18.21 -7.37 5.52
N MET A 91 -18.27 -8.21 6.56
CA MET A 91 -17.11 -8.47 7.41
C MET A 91 -15.99 -9.16 6.63
N LEU A 92 -16.31 -10.15 5.80
CA LEU A 92 -15.31 -10.81 4.96
C LEU A 92 -14.68 -9.83 3.96
N ALA A 93 -15.47 -8.94 3.34
CA ALA A 93 -14.95 -7.90 2.46
C ALA A 93 -13.98 -6.95 3.19
N VAL A 94 -14.29 -6.57 4.44
CA VAL A 94 -13.37 -5.78 5.28
C VAL A 94 -12.05 -6.52 5.53
N ILE A 95 -12.11 -7.83 5.82
CA ILE A 95 -10.90 -8.65 6.04
C ILE A 95 -10.07 -8.73 4.75
N VAL A 96 -10.70 -9.00 3.61
CA VAL A 96 -10.03 -9.06 2.30
C VAL A 96 -9.37 -7.72 1.96
N ALA A 97 -10.06 -6.60 2.21
CA ALA A 97 -9.48 -5.27 2.03
C ALA A 97 -8.32 -5.02 3.01
N GLY A 98 -8.41 -5.50 4.25
CA GLY A 98 -7.32 -5.44 5.22
C GLY A 98 -6.08 -6.21 4.76
N ILE A 99 -6.27 -7.40 4.18
CA ILE A 99 -5.18 -8.18 3.55
C ILE A 99 -4.60 -7.40 2.37
N GLY A 100 -5.44 -6.80 1.52
CA GLY A 100 -5.00 -5.95 0.43
C GLY A 100 -4.15 -4.75 0.90
N LEU A 101 -4.54 -4.07 1.98
CA LEU A 101 -3.77 -2.98 2.59
C LEU A 101 -2.43 -3.50 3.13
N TYR A 102 -2.42 -4.65 3.80
CA TYR A 102 -1.21 -5.27 4.32
C TYR A 102 -0.24 -5.62 3.19
N THR A 103 -0.70 -6.29 2.13
CA THR A 103 0.12 -6.61 0.96
C THR A 103 0.60 -5.34 0.26
N LEU A 104 -0.24 -4.31 0.16
CA LEU A 104 0.15 -3.02 -0.44
C LEU A 104 1.30 -2.38 0.34
N TYR A 105 1.31 -2.47 1.66
CA TYR A 105 2.37 -1.91 2.49
C TYR A 105 3.72 -2.52 2.12
N TYR A 106 3.82 -3.85 2.12
CA TYR A 106 5.06 -4.54 1.76
C TYR A 106 5.49 -4.24 0.31
N ALA A 107 4.54 -4.29 -0.62
CA ALA A 107 4.83 -4.03 -2.02
C ALA A 107 5.33 -2.59 -2.26
N VAL A 108 4.83 -1.60 -1.50
CA VAL A 108 5.34 -0.22 -1.51
C VAL A 108 6.73 -0.13 -0.91
N VAL A 109 6.99 -0.80 0.22
CA VAL A 109 8.32 -0.84 0.85
C VAL A 109 9.36 -1.42 -0.11
N ASP A 110 9.02 -2.52 -0.79
CA ASP A 110 9.89 -3.16 -1.78
C ASP A 110 10.08 -2.28 -3.02
N ALA A 111 9.03 -1.63 -3.53
CA ALA A 111 9.15 -0.71 -4.65
C ALA A 111 10.08 0.47 -4.33
N VAL A 112 10.01 1.01 -3.11
CA VAL A 112 10.93 2.04 -2.63
C VAL A 112 12.36 1.51 -2.57
N TYR A 113 12.56 0.29 -2.08
CA TYR A 113 13.89 -0.35 -2.06
C TYR A 113 14.48 -0.49 -3.47
N TRP A 114 13.70 -1.02 -4.44
CA TRP A 114 14.16 -1.18 -5.82
C TRP A 114 14.46 0.15 -6.49
N GLY A 115 13.65 1.19 -6.22
CA GLY A 115 13.92 2.53 -6.71
C GLY A 115 15.20 3.13 -6.11
N ALA A 116 15.47 2.92 -4.83
CA ALA A 116 16.69 3.40 -4.18
C ALA A 116 17.93 2.69 -4.73
N LEU A 117 17.82 1.37 -4.94
CA LEU A 117 18.86 0.58 -5.58
C LEU A 117 19.12 1.08 -7.01
N TRP A 118 18.07 1.37 -7.78
CA TRP A 118 18.21 1.94 -9.12
C TRP A 118 18.96 3.28 -9.10
N ALA A 119 18.57 4.21 -8.23
CA ALA A 119 19.20 5.53 -8.11
C ALA A 119 20.69 5.44 -7.73
N TYR A 120 21.04 4.59 -6.76
CA TYR A 120 22.43 4.37 -6.35
C TYR A 120 23.30 3.86 -7.49
N THR A 121 22.73 3.02 -8.34
CA THR A 121 23.47 2.27 -9.34
C THR A 121 23.68 3.06 -10.65
N GLU A 122 22.75 3.96 -10.97
CA GLU A 122 22.88 4.93 -12.06
C GLU A 122 24.02 5.93 -11.80
N GLU A 123 24.17 6.39 -10.56
CA GLU A 123 25.19 7.37 -10.18
C GLU A 123 26.62 6.83 -10.28
N GLN A 124 26.83 5.54 -10.00
CA GLN A 124 28.17 4.95 -10.03
C GLN A 124 28.71 4.65 -11.43
N LYS A 125 28.01 5.00 -12.53
CA LYS A 125 28.42 4.73 -13.94
C LYS A 125 28.81 3.27 -14.25
N HIS A 126 28.54 2.32 -13.36
CA HIS A 126 28.75 0.87 -13.56
C HIS A 126 27.53 0.24 -14.26
N VAL A 127 26.95 0.95 -15.23
CA VAL A 127 25.75 0.53 -15.98
C VAL A 127 25.95 -0.84 -16.65
N GLY A 128 27.20 -1.21 -16.95
CA GLY A 128 27.55 -2.52 -17.52
C GLY A 128 27.45 -3.72 -16.57
N GLN A 129 27.53 -3.55 -15.25
CA GLN A 129 27.46 -4.66 -14.28
C GLN A 129 26.08 -4.82 -13.64
N LEU A 130 25.16 -3.87 -13.85
CA LEU A 130 23.79 -3.97 -13.35
C LEU A 130 22.87 -4.77 -14.26
N PHE A 131 23.21 -4.97 -15.53
CA PHE A 131 22.49 -5.99 -16.30
C PHE A 131 22.87 -7.42 -15.88
N ASP A 132 23.92 -7.57 -15.07
CA ASP A 132 24.23 -8.74 -14.26
C ASP A 132 23.54 -8.68 -12.88
N ILE A 133 22.38 -8.00 -12.79
CA ILE A 133 21.37 -8.29 -11.77
C ILE A 133 21.09 -9.79 -11.88
N ASN A 134 21.62 -10.55 -10.92
CA ASN A 134 21.34 -11.97 -10.72
C ASN A 134 19.85 -12.25 -10.97
N ALA A 135 19.53 -13.33 -11.67
CA ALA A 135 18.16 -13.68 -12.09
C ALA A 135 17.15 -13.57 -10.92
N ASP A 136 17.60 -13.90 -9.71
CA ASP A 136 16.83 -13.79 -8.47
C ASP A 136 16.30 -12.37 -8.19
N ARG A 137 17.13 -11.34 -8.41
CA ARG A 137 16.74 -9.95 -8.17
C ARG A 137 15.74 -9.46 -9.23
N LYS A 138 15.90 -9.86 -10.50
CA LYS A 138 14.91 -9.57 -11.56
C LYS A 138 13.57 -10.22 -11.24
N ALA A 139 13.60 -11.47 -10.78
CA ALA A 139 12.40 -12.19 -10.35
C ALA A 139 11.72 -11.50 -9.17
N ASN A 140 12.48 -11.03 -8.17
CA ASN A 140 11.92 -10.30 -7.03
C ASN A 140 11.30 -8.96 -7.43
N MET A 141 11.93 -8.19 -8.34
CA MET A 141 11.34 -6.95 -8.87
C MET A 141 10.00 -7.22 -9.57
N LEU A 142 9.95 -8.29 -10.38
CA LEU A 142 8.71 -8.70 -11.03
C LEU A 142 7.65 -9.14 -10.02
N ALA A 143 8.06 -9.89 -8.99
CA ALA A 143 7.18 -10.31 -7.90
C ALA A 143 6.57 -9.11 -7.17
N THR A 144 7.37 -8.08 -6.82
CA THR A 144 6.88 -6.83 -6.25
C THR A 144 5.85 -6.15 -7.17
N GLY A 145 6.07 -6.15 -8.48
CA GLY A 145 5.10 -5.64 -9.44
C GLY A 145 3.77 -6.42 -9.43
N VAL A 146 3.84 -7.75 -9.36
CA VAL A 146 2.65 -8.61 -9.23
C VAL A 146 1.95 -8.38 -7.90
N GLU A 147 2.68 -8.22 -6.80
CA GLU A 147 2.14 -7.95 -5.46
C GLU A 147 1.42 -6.60 -5.40
N LEU A 148 1.97 -5.55 -6.02
CA LEU A 148 1.31 -4.24 -6.15
C LEU A 148 -0.03 -4.39 -6.89
N VAL A 149 -0.03 -5.06 -8.03
CA VAL A 149 -1.26 -5.29 -8.82
C VAL A 149 -2.26 -6.10 -8.03
N ALA A 150 -1.83 -7.20 -7.39
CA ALA A 150 -2.68 -8.05 -6.58
C ALA A 150 -3.29 -7.29 -5.39
N ALA A 151 -2.49 -6.49 -4.69
CA ALA A 151 -2.95 -5.67 -3.57
C ALA A 151 -4.01 -4.65 -4.00
N LEU A 152 -3.79 -3.95 -5.13
CA LEU A 152 -4.76 -3.02 -5.69
C LEU A 152 -6.05 -3.72 -6.12
N VAL A 153 -5.95 -4.90 -6.75
CA VAL A 153 -7.12 -5.71 -7.12
C VAL A 153 -7.89 -6.14 -5.87
N LEU A 154 -7.22 -6.62 -4.82
CA LEU A 154 -7.85 -7.02 -3.56
C LEU A 154 -8.57 -5.85 -2.89
N LEU A 155 -8.00 -4.64 -2.94
CA LEU A 155 -8.65 -3.44 -2.41
C LEU A 155 -9.89 -3.08 -3.22
N VAL A 156 -9.75 -2.93 -4.54
CA VAL A 156 -10.86 -2.47 -5.41
C VAL A 156 -11.98 -3.52 -5.55
N LYS A 157 -11.63 -4.81 -5.48
CA LYS A 157 -12.55 -5.94 -5.68
C LYS A 157 -12.79 -6.76 -4.41
N ALA A 158 -12.52 -6.21 -3.23
CA ALA A 158 -12.66 -6.90 -1.95
C ALA A 158 -14.03 -7.60 -1.78
N ARG A 159 -15.11 -6.92 -2.21
CA ARG A 159 -16.48 -7.44 -2.17
C ARG A 159 -16.70 -8.61 -3.12
N VAL A 160 -16.20 -8.52 -4.35
CA VAL A 160 -16.29 -9.59 -5.35
C VAL A 160 -15.59 -10.83 -4.81
N VAL A 161 -14.37 -10.66 -4.29
CA VAL A 161 -13.58 -11.75 -3.70
C VAL A 161 -14.29 -12.36 -2.50
N ALA A 162 -14.83 -11.54 -1.59
CA ALA A 162 -15.60 -12.04 -0.46
C ALA A 162 -16.85 -12.83 -0.91
N SER A 163 -17.58 -12.32 -1.91
CA SER A 163 -18.77 -12.97 -2.48
C SER A 163 -18.46 -14.33 -3.10
N TRP A 164 -17.32 -14.43 -3.81
CA TRP A 164 -16.78 -15.67 -4.36
C TRP A 164 -16.45 -16.69 -3.28
N ILE A 165 -15.78 -16.26 -2.20
CA ILE A 165 -15.41 -17.13 -1.08
C ILE A 165 -16.66 -17.71 -0.40
N MET A 166 -17.73 -16.94 -0.26
CA MET A 166 -18.99 -17.45 0.32
C MET A 166 -19.88 -18.22 -0.66
N GLY A 167 -19.51 -18.28 -1.95
CA GLY A 167 -20.32 -18.93 -2.98
C GLY A 167 -21.65 -18.21 -3.28
N VAL A 168 -21.77 -16.91 -2.94
CA VAL A 168 -22.98 -16.11 -3.20
C VAL A 168 -22.67 -15.08 -4.28
N PRO A 169 -23.18 -15.24 -5.52
CA PRO A 169 -22.93 -14.26 -6.58
C PRO A 169 -23.52 -12.90 -6.24
N GLU A 170 -22.76 -11.83 -6.46
CA GLU A 170 -23.12 -10.42 -6.19
C GLU A 170 -24.50 -10.00 -6.77
N GLY A 171 -25.02 -10.72 -7.78
CA GLY A 171 -26.27 -10.41 -8.46
C GLY A 171 -27.57 -10.96 -7.86
N ARG A 172 -27.55 -11.75 -6.77
CA ARG A 172 -28.80 -12.36 -6.22
C ARG A 172 -29.46 -11.60 -5.06
N ARG A 173 -28.93 -10.46 -4.64
CA ARG A 173 -29.48 -9.69 -3.51
C ARG A 173 -30.53 -8.63 -3.88
N SER A 174 -30.92 -8.49 -5.15
CA SER A 174 -31.94 -7.48 -5.55
C SER A 174 -33.39 -7.98 -5.60
N ASN A 175 -33.68 -9.22 -5.21
CA ASN A 175 -35.06 -9.73 -5.18
C ASN A 175 -35.44 -10.05 -3.74
N GLY A 176 -35.63 -8.99 -2.95
CA GLY A 176 -36.53 -9.00 -1.80
C GLY A 176 -37.93 -8.61 -2.26
#